data_AF-A0A1L9QXM4-F1
#
_entry.id   AF-A0A1L9QXM4-F1
#
_cell.length_a   1.000
_cell.length_b   1.000
_cell.length_c   1.000
_cell.angle_alpha   90.00
_cell.angle_beta   90.00
_cell.angle_gamma   90.00
#
_symmetry.space_group_name_H-M   'P 1'
#
loop_
_entity.id
_entity.type
_entity.pdbx_description
1 polymer ?
#
loop_
_entity_poly.entity_id
_entity_poly.type
_entity_poly.pdbx_seq_one_letter_code
_entity_poly.pdbx_strand_id
1 'polypeptide(L)' 'MENNPAGTLIEIDPMLLQEALALSKSPTPTELLEAALQEYIQSRRQLKVVELFGTIDYDQEYNYKQQRQI' A
#
# COMPACT_ATOMS: atom_id res chain seq x y z
N MET A 1 -6.55 -21.25 11.10
CA MET A 1 -7.72 -20.96 10.27
C MET A 1 -7.22 -20.87 8.85
N GLU A 2 -7.62 -21.83 8.02
CA GLU A 2 -7.24 -21.92 6.61
C GLU A 2 -7.92 -20.74 5.89
N ASN A 3 -7.13 -19.72 5.54
CA ASN A 3 -7.61 -18.61 4.72
C ASN A 3 -7.83 -19.18 3.31
N ASN A 4 -9.02 -19.70 3.06
CA ASN A 4 -9.44 -20.05 1.71
C ASN A 4 -9.72 -18.72 0.96
N PRO A 5 -8.94 -18.33 -0.05
CA PRO A 5 -9.24 -17.12 -0.81
C PRO A 5 -10.59 -17.31 -1.49
N ALA A 6 -11.59 -16.54 -1.05
CA ALA A 6 -12.88 -16.47 -1.72
C ALA A 6 -12.67 -15.77 -3.08
N GLY A 7 -12.57 -16.57 -4.15
CA GLY A 7 -12.45 -16.04 -5.50
C GLY A 7 -13.61 -15.10 -5.81
N THR A 8 -13.29 -13.85 -6.16
CA THR A 8 -14.27 -12.86 -6.61
C THR A 8 -14.10 -12.68 -8.11
N LEU A 9 -15.18 -12.86 -8.89
CA LEU A 9 -15.15 -12.59 -10.32
C LEU A 9 -15.25 -11.08 -10.55
N ILE A 10 -14.21 -10.52 -11.15
CA ILE A 10 -14.11 -9.10 -11.50
C ILE A 10 -13.88 -9.03 -13.00
N GLU A 11 -14.68 -8.23 -13.70
CA GLU A 11 -14.43 -7.91 -15.10
C GLU A 11 -13.31 -6.87 -15.18
N ILE A 12 -12.24 -7.21 -15.91
CA ILE A 12 -11.08 -6.35 -16.12
C ILE A 12 -10.88 -6.20 -17.62
N ASP A 13 -10.53 -4.99 -18.07
CA ASP A 13 -10.16 -4.76 -19.47
C ASP A 13 -9.01 -5.71 -19.87
N PRO A 14 -9.20 -6.57 -20.89
CA PRO A 14 -8.17 -7.52 -21.30
C PRO A 14 -6.90 -6.84 -21.79
N MET A 15 -6.97 -5.66 -22.39
CA MET A 15 -5.78 -4.92 -22.84
C MET A 15 -4.97 -4.43 -21.63
N LEU A 16 -5.65 -3.91 -20.61
CA LEU A 16 -5.02 -3.46 -19.37
C LEU A 16 -4.36 -4.63 -18.62
N LEU A 17 -5.04 -5.78 -18.54
CA LEU A 17 -4.49 -6.97 -17.89
C LEU A 17 -3.25 -7.48 -18.64
N GLN A 18 -3.28 -7.48 -19.98
CA GLN A 18 -2.15 -7.92 -20.79
C GLN A 18 -0.94 -7.00 -20.63
N GLU A 19 -1.15 -5.68 -20.61
CA GLU A 19 -0.09 -4.71 -20.38
C GLU A 19 0.51 -4.88 -18.97
N ALA A 20 -0.34 -5.01 -17.96
CA ALA A 20 0.11 -5.23 -16.59
C ALA A 20 0.88 -6.56 -16.43
N LEU A 21 0.45 -7.64 -17.10
CA LEU A 21 1.17 -8.92 -17.12
C LEU A 21 2.54 -8.80 -17.82
N ALA A 22 2.63 -8.03 -18.90
CA ALA A 22 3.89 -7.83 -19.62
C ALA A 22 4.92 -7.04 -18.79
N LEU A 23 4.47 -6.15 -17.91
CA LEU A 23 5.31 -5.39 -16.97
C LEU A 23 5.59 -6.14 -15.66
N SER A 24 4.81 -7.18 -15.38
CA SER A 24 4.84 -7.98 -14.17
C SER A 24 5.90 -9.08 -14.24
N LYS A 25 6.43 -9.44 -13.07
CA LYS A 25 7.26 -10.65 -12.91
C LYS A 25 6.43 -11.90 -12.62
N SER A 26 5.14 -11.72 -12.33
CA SER A 26 4.21 -12.78 -11.97
C SER A 26 3.68 -13.51 -13.21
N PRO A 27 3.68 -14.85 -13.20
CA PRO A 27 3.17 -15.66 -14.30
C PRO A 27 1.63 -15.73 -14.37
N THR A 28 0.91 -15.42 -13.28
CA THR A 28 -0.55 -15.59 -13.21
C THR A 28 -1.30 -14.27 -12.98
N PRO A 29 -2.51 -14.10 -13.56
CA PRO A 29 -3.36 -12.94 -13.30
C PRO A 29 -3.72 -12.76 -11.82
N THR A 30 -3.91 -13.86 -11.08
CA THR A 30 -4.26 -13.82 -9.66
C THR A 30 -3.14 -13.24 -8.83
N GLU A 31 -1.91 -13.71 -9.02
CA GLU A 31 -0.73 -13.19 -8.31
C GLU A 31 -0.48 -11.73 -8.64
N LEU A 32 -0.66 -11.35 -9.92
CA LEU A 32 -0.56 -9.95 -10.35
C LEU A 32 -1.59 -9.07 -9.62
N LEU A 33 -2.84 -9.52 -9.56
CA LEU A 33 -3.92 -8.77 -8.92
C LEU A 33 -3.72 -8.63 -7.41
N GLU A 34 -3.30 -9.70 -6.73
CA GLU A 34 -2.98 -9.66 -5.30
C GLU A 34 -1.83 -8.69 -5.01
N ALA A 35 -0.75 -8.74 -5.80
CA ALA A 35 0.38 -7.83 -5.67
C ALA A 35 -0.04 -6.37 -5.91
N ALA A 36 -0.81 -6.10 -6.97
CA ALA A 36 -1.31 -4.77 -7.29
C ALA A 36 -2.22 -4.20 -6.18
N LEU A 37 -3.08 -5.03 -5.58
CA LEU A 37 -3.92 -4.63 -4.45
C LEU A 37 -3.08 -4.32 -3.20
N GLN A 38 -2.05 -5.12 -2.92
CA GLN A 38 -1.12 -4.86 -1.81
C GLN A 38 -0.36 -3.53 -2.00
N GLU A 39 0.13 -3.26 -3.21
CA GLU A 39 0.79 -1.99 -3.54
C GLU A 39 -0.16 -0.81 -3.43
N TYR A 40 -1.39 -0.95 -3.94
CA TYR A 40 -2.42 0.08 -3.82
C TYR A 40 -2.71 0.42 -2.36
N ILE A 41 -2.91 -0.59 -1.51
CA ILE A 41 -3.15 -0.40 -0.07
C ILE A 41 -1.95 0.28 0.60
N GLN A 42 -0.73 -0.17 0.30
CA GLN A 42 0.49 0.41 0.88
C GLN A 42 0.66 1.88 0.47
N SER A 43 0.48 2.20 -0.82
CA SER A 43 0.53 3.55 -1.34
C SER A 43 -0.48 4.47 -0.64
N ARG A 44 -1.72 4.02 -0.47
CA ARG A 44 -2.76 4.79 0.25
C ARG A 44 -2.48 4.96 1.73
N ARG A 45 -1.93 3.93 2.40
CA ARG A 45 -1.51 4.04 3.82
C ARG A 45 -0.38 5.05 3.99
N GLN A 46 0.60 5.03 3.11
CA GLN A 46 1.71 6.00 3.13
C GLN A 46 1.21 7.42 2.88
N LEU A 47 0.31 7.62 1.93
CA LEU A 47 -0.32 8.93 1.71
C LEU A 47 -1.07 9.44 2.95
N LYS A 48 -1.78 8.56 3.66
CA LYS A 48 -2.43 8.94 4.93
C LYS A 48 -1.41 9.32 6.02
N VAL A 49 -0.24 8.67 6.04
CA VAL A 49 0.87 9.10 6.92
C VAL A 49 1.40 10.47 6.50
N VAL A 50 1.54 10.72 5.19
CA VAL A 50 1.92 12.05 4.66
C VAL A 50 0.88 13.12 5.01
N GLU A 51 -0.42 12.81 4.96
CA GLU A 51 -1.49 13.73 5.41
C GLU A 51 -1.40 14.05 6.91
N LEU A 52 -0.86 13.14 7.74
CA LEU A 52 -0.61 13.40 9.16
C LEU A 52 0.59 14.35 9.37
N PHE A 53 1.54 14.42 8.43
CA PHE A 53 2.62 15.42 8.44
C PHE A 53 2.05 16.82 8.11
N GLY A 54 1.42 17.44 9.10
CA GLY A 54 0.74 18.74 8.99
C GLY A 54 -0.45 18.88 9.94
N THR A 55 -0.95 17.76 10.47
CA THR A 55 -2.01 17.73 11.51
C THR A 55 -1.48 17.38 12.90
N ILE A 56 -0.20 17.02 13.02
CA ILE A 56 0.45 16.87 14.32
C ILE A 56 0.73 18.27 14.84
N ASP A 57 -0.11 18.73 15.78
CA ASP A 57 0.18 19.90 16.59
C ASP A 57 1.41 19.54 17.43
N TYR A 58 2.57 20.08 17.04
CA TYR A 58 3.76 19.96 17.86
C TYR A 58 3.51 20.82 19.10
N ASP A 59 3.26 20.15 20.22
CA ASP A 59 3.18 20.81 21.52
C ASP A 59 4.44 21.66 21.71
N GLN A 60 4.29 22.97 21.88
CA GLN A 60 5.41 23.90 21.91
C GLN A 60 6.32 23.68 23.13
N GLU A 61 5.86 22.90 24.11
CA GLU A 61 6.64 22.49 25.28
C GLU A 61 7.46 21.20 25.04
N TYR A 62 7.34 20.56 23.88
CA TYR A 62 8.05 19.31 23.58
C TYR A 62 9.55 19.53 23.34
N ASN A 63 10.35 19.45 24.41
CA ASN A 63 11.81 19.58 24.36
C ASN A 63 12.51 18.30 23.88
N TYR A 64 12.48 18.06 22.56
CA TYR A 64 13.20 16.98 21.87
C TYR A 64 14.74 17.04 22.04
N LYS A 65 15.30 18.07 22.68
CA LYS A 65 16.75 18.18 22.94
C LYS A 65 17.20 17.46 24.21
N GLN A 66 16.28 17.04 25.09
CA GLN A 66 16.62 16.32 26.33
C GLN A 66 17.20 14.92 26.07
N GLN A 67 16.94 14.32 24.92
CA GLN A 67 17.46 13.00 24.55
C GLN A 67 18.86 13.03 23.90
N ARG A 68 19.48 14.21 23.77
CA ARG A 68 20.85 14.38 23.23
C ARG A 68 21.95 14.43 24.29
N GLN A 69 21.61 14.20 25.56
CA GLN A 69 22.60 14.02 26.62
C GLN A 69 22.70 12.54 26.98
N ILE A 70 23.32 11.78 26.08
CA ILE A 70 23.94 10.48 26.34
C ILE A 70 25.29 10.46 25.64
#